data_AF-A0A2T2SNI2-F1
#
_entry.id   AF-A0A2T2SNI2-F1
#
_cell.length_a   1.000
_cell.length_b   1.000
_cell.length_c   1.000
_cell.angle_alpha   90.00
_cell.angle_beta   90.00
_cell.angle_gamma   90.00
#
_symmetry.space_group_name_H-M   'P 1'
#
loop_
_entity.id
_entity.type
_entity.pdbx_description
1 polymer ?
#
loop_
_entity_poly.entity_id
_entity_poly.type
_entity_poly.pdbx_seq_one_letter_code
_entity_poly.pdbx_strand_id
1 'polypeptide(L)'
;MSQATPPSPKRGEVWRVDFDPTEGSEMQKARPAVVISSDAIGTLPVKLVAPITQWKAIFEKNIWHVRLSPTERSGLTKESAVDALQVRSADTSVASAPARKLPLPPRRPPRHVRMASLGPLLGARHGRSR
;
A
#
# COMPACT_ATOMS: atom_id res chain seq x y z
N MET A 1 -27.39 24.22 -7.30
CA MET A 1 -26.53 23.98 -6.11
C MET A 1 -25.30 23.23 -6.60
N SER A 2 -24.12 23.86 -6.59
CA SER A 2 -22.87 23.19 -6.99
C SER A 2 -22.51 22.14 -5.93
N GLN A 3 -22.70 20.87 -6.24
CA GLN A 3 -22.12 19.80 -5.44
C GLN A 3 -20.61 19.88 -5.61
N ALA A 4 -19.87 20.13 -4.52
CA ALA A 4 -18.43 20.04 -4.52
C ALA A 4 -18.03 18.61 -4.86
N THR A 5 -17.19 18.42 -5.88
CA THR A 5 -16.65 17.09 -6.21
C THR A 5 -15.91 16.55 -4.98
N PRO A 6 -16.24 15.34 -4.49
CA PRO A 6 -15.51 14.78 -3.36
C PRO A 6 -14.01 14.69 -3.70
N PRO A 7 -13.12 15.03 -2.75
CA PRO A 7 -11.69 15.05 -3.02
C PRO A 7 -11.22 13.66 -3.47
N SER A 8 -10.53 13.60 -4.60
CA SER A 8 -9.94 12.35 -5.09
C SER A 8 -8.66 12.03 -4.28
N PRO A 9 -8.55 10.84 -3.65
CA PRO A 9 -7.37 10.44 -2.88
C PRO A 9 -6.09 10.50 -3.71
N LYS A 10 -5.05 11.16 -3.19
CA LYS A 10 -3.75 11.28 -3.86
C LYS A 10 -2.68 10.41 -3.22
N ARG A 11 -1.66 10.06 -4.01
CA ARG A 11 -0.54 9.25 -3.57
C ARG A 11 0.13 9.84 -2.33
N GLY A 12 0.29 8.99 -1.31
CA GLY A 12 0.88 9.35 -0.02
C GLY A 12 -0.09 9.96 0.97
N GLU A 13 -1.34 10.22 0.60
CA GLU A 13 -2.36 10.60 1.57
C GLU A 13 -2.82 9.39 2.38
N VAL A 14 -3.16 9.64 3.64
CA VAL A 14 -3.73 8.66 4.55
C VAL A 14 -5.24 8.88 4.61
N TRP A 15 -5.97 7.82 4.27
CA TRP A 15 -7.42 7.79 4.22
C TRP A 15 -7.94 6.71 5.15
N ARG A 16 -9.15 6.90 5.68
CA ARG A 16 -9.81 5.83 6.44
C ARG A 16 -10.64 4.99 5.49
N VAL A 17 -10.25 3.72 5.39
CA VAL A 17 -10.76 2.73 4.44
C VAL A 17 -11.35 1.57 5.23
N ASP A 18 -12.56 1.16 4.86
CA ASP A 18 -13.14 -0.09 5.35
C ASP A 18 -12.61 -1.26 4.54
N PHE A 19 -12.03 -2.24 5.24
CA PHE A 19 -11.50 -3.45 4.62
C PHE A 19 -12.47 -4.63 4.76
N ASP A 20 -13.59 -4.49 5.47
CA ASP A 20 -14.57 -5.57 5.53
C ASP A 20 -15.43 -5.60 4.24
N PRO A 21 -15.87 -6.79 3.79
CA PRO A 21 -15.58 -8.12 4.34
C PRO A 21 -14.17 -8.64 4.00
N THR A 22 -13.74 -9.64 4.76
CA THR A 22 -12.43 -10.29 4.61
C THR A 22 -12.51 -11.80 4.83
N GLU A 23 -11.60 -12.53 4.22
CA GLU A 23 -11.40 -13.96 4.46
C GLU A 23 -10.00 -14.23 5.05
N GLY A 24 -9.92 -15.18 5.98
CA GLY A 24 -8.63 -15.62 6.55
C GLY A 24 -7.88 -14.52 7.30
N SER A 25 -6.63 -14.25 6.86
CA SER A 25 -5.69 -13.32 7.51
C SER A 25 -5.61 -11.95 6.81
N GLU A 26 -6.60 -11.63 5.99
CA GLU A 26 -6.72 -10.30 5.40
C GLU A 26 -7.00 -9.24 6.47
N MET A 27 -6.54 -8.02 6.22
CA MET A 27 -6.74 -6.87 7.11
C MET A 27 -8.22 -6.56 7.24
N GLN A 28 -8.73 -6.55 8.47
CA GLN A 28 -10.16 -6.35 8.77
C GLN A 28 -10.46 -4.94 9.28
N LYS A 29 -11.74 -4.53 9.16
CA LYS A 29 -12.32 -3.29 9.71
C LYS A 29 -11.83 -2.01 9.05
N ALA A 30 -12.53 -0.92 9.36
CA ALA A 30 -12.11 0.43 9.02
C ALA A 30 -10.78 0.84 9.68
N ARG A 31 -9.76 1.11 8.86
CA ARG A 31 -8.41 1.50 9.30
C ARG A 31 -7.84 2.64 8.47
N PRO A 32 -6.87 3.39 9.02
CA PRO A 32 -6.05 4.28 8.21
C PRO A 32 -5.26 3.45 7.19
N ALA A 33 -5.20 3.93 5.95
CA ALA A 33 -4.46 3.34 4.85
C ALA A 33 -3.81 4.43 4.00
N VAL A 34 -2.61 4.16 3.49
CA VAL A 34 -1.90 5.09 2.60
C VAL A 34 -2.21 4.76 1.14
N VAL A 35 -2.49 5.79 0.33
CA VAL A 35 -2.64 5.64 -1.12
C VAL A 35 -1.26 5.43 -1.76
N ILE A 36 -1.07 4.30 -2.44
CA ILE A 36 0.22 3.94 -3.05
C ILE A 36 0.23 4.06 -4.58
N SER A 37 -0.95 3.97 -5.23
CA SER A 37 -1.07 4.13 -6.68
C SER A 37 -0.72 5.55 -7.14
N SER A 38 -0.29 5.67 -8.39
CA SER A 38 0.04 6.96 -9.00
C SER A 38 -1.20 7.83 -9.18
N ASP A 39 -1.05 9.15 -9.03
CA ASP A 39 -2.09 10.13 -9.34
C ASP A 39 -2.41 10.18 -10.85
N ALA A 40 -1.47 9.71 -11.69
CA ALA A 40 -1.65 9.62 -13.14
C ALA A 40 -2.55 8.46 -13.58
N ILE A 41 -2.85 7.51 -12.69
CA ILE A 41 -3.80 6.42 -12.97
C ILE A 41 -5.20 7.00 -12.68
N GLY A 42 -6.01 7.21 -13.73
CA GLY A 42 -7.20 8.06 -13.64
C GLY A 42 -8.43 7.62 -14.43
N THR A 43 -8.47 6.38 -14.96
CA THR A 43 -9.63 5.92 -15.75
C THR A 43 -10.75 5.36 -14.88
N LEU A 44 -10.42 4.79 -13.72
CA LEU A 44 -11.37 4.16 -12.81
C LEU A 44 -11.38 4.89 -11.47
N PRO A 45 -12.53 4.95 -10.76
CA PRO A 45 -12.65 5.59 -9.45
C PRO A 45 -12.05 4.73 -8.32
N VAL A 46 -10.92 4.07 -8.56
CA VAL A 46 -10.25 3.17 -7.61
C VAL A 46 -8.80 3.58 -7.37
N LYS A 47 -8.31 3.32 -6.16
CA LYS A 47 -6.91 3.54 -5.78
C LYS A 47 -6.35 2.31 -5.09
N LEU A 48 -5.05 2.05 -5.28
CA LEU A 48 -4.35 1.05 -4.48
C LEU A 48 -3.97 1.68 -3.15
N VAL A 49 -4.32 1.01 -2.07
CA VAL A 49 -4.06 1.43 -0.70
C VAL A 49 -3.36 0.32 0.09
N ALA A 50 -2.55 0.71 1.07
CA ALA A 50 -1.92 -0.21 2.01
C ALA A 50 -2.28 0.20 3.45
N PRO A 51 -2.77 -0.72 4.30
CA PRO A 51 -3.22 -0.39 5.64
C PRO A 51 -2.04 -0.01 6.55
N ILE A 52 -2.35 0.88 7.49
CA ILE A 52 -1.44 1.33 8.55
C ILE A 52 -1.86 0.64 9.86
N THR A 53 -0.88 0.04 10.52
CA THR A 53 -1.03 -0.60 11.84
C THR A 53 -0.02 -0.02 12.84
N GLN A 54 -0.22 -0.23 14.14
CA GLN A 54 0.76 0.18 15.14
C GLN A 54 2.05 -0.64 14.99
N TRP A 55 3.20 0.01 15.10
CA TRP A 55 4.50 -0.68 15.06
C TRP A 55 4.63 -1.67 16.21
N LYS A 56 5.20 -2.84 15.92
CA LYS A 56 5.56 -3.86 16.90
C LYS A 56 6.99 -4.31 16.64
N ALA A 57 7.76 -4.60 17.68
CA ALA A 57 9.16 -5.04 17.54
C ALA A 57 9.32 -6.30 16.66
N ILE A 58 8.29 -7.15 16.59
CA ILE A 58 8.26 -8.31 15.69
C ILE A 58 8.34 -7.93 14.20
N PHE A 59 8.07 -6.68 13.84
CA PHE A 59 8.14 -6.18 12.47
C PHE A 59 9.55 -5.78 12.04
N GLU A 60 10.51 -5.67 12.97
CA GLU A 60 11.86 -5.17 12.68
C GLU A 60 12.58 -5.96 11.58
N LYS A 61 12.31 -7.27 11.49
CA LYS A 61 12.92 -8.16 10.48
C LYS A 61 12.03 -8.37 9.24
N ASN A 62 10.83 -7.78 9.21
CA ASN A 62 9.87 -7.98 8.14
C ASN A 62 10.12 -6.96 7.02
N ILE A 63 10.61 -7.41 5.86
CA ILE A 63 10.90 -6.52 4.72
C ILE A 63 9.66 -5.82 4.14
N TRP A 64 8.46 -6.31 4.45
CA TRP A 64 7.18 -5.78 3.98
C TRP A 64 6.51 -4.80 4.96
N HIS A 65 7.02 -4.67 6.20
CA HIS A 65 6.55 -3.68 7.14
C HIS A 65 7.38 -2.41 7.00
N VAL A 66 6.81 -1.37 6.39
CA VAL A 66 7.49 -0.07 6.25
C VAL A 66 7.20 0.77 7.48
N ARG A 67 8.23 0.99 8.30
CA ARG A 67 8.12 1.77 9.54
C ARG A 67 7.77 3.23 9.25
N LEU A 68 6.81 3.76 10.00
CA LEU A 68 6.35 5.14 9.96
C LEU A 68 6.52 5.78 11.33
N SER A 69 7.36 6.80 11.40
CA SER A 69 7.46 7.63 12.61
C SER A 69 6.39 8.72 12.62
N PRO A 70 5.82 9.06 13.80
CA PRO A 70 4.98 10.23 13.98
C PRO A 70 5.68 11.49 13.48
N THR A 71 4.98 12.25 12.65
CA THR A 71 5.43 13.59 12.23
C THR A 71 4.21 14.51 12.24
N GLU A 72 4.42 15.81 12.37
CA GLU A 72 3.34 16.80 12.31
C GLU A 72 2.54 16.70 10.99
N ARG A 73 3.23 16.32 9.90
CA ARG A 73 2.64 16.19 8.56
C ARG A 73 1.83 14.90 8.39
N SER A 74 2.25 13.79 9.02
CA SER A 74 1.61 12.49 8.83
C SER A 74 0.30 12.32 9.59
N GLY A 75 0.11 13.06 10.69
CA GLY A 75 -1.07 12.91 11.54
C GLY A 75 -1.10 11.64 12.38
N LEU A 76 -0.01 10.87 12.38
CA LEU A 76 0.14 9.69 13.22
C LEU A 76 0.57 10.13 14.62
N THR A 77 -0.10 9.60 15.64
CA THR A 77 0.22 9.89 17.06
C THR A 77 1.17 8.85 17.67
N LYS A 78 1.38 7.73 16.99
CA LYS A 78 2.18 6.59 17.46
C LYS A 78 3.03 6.03 16.33
N GLU A 79 4.17 5.45 16.70
CA GLU A 79 4.98 4.63 15.78
C GLU A 79 4.09 3.57 15.12
N SER A 80 4.15 3.54 13.80
CA SER A 80 3.24 2.77 12.95
C SER A 80 4.00 2.03 11.87
N ALA A 81 3.33 1.14 11.15
CA ALA A 81 3.85 0.41 10.01
C ALA A 81 2.82 0.40 8.90
N VAL A 82 3.25 0.54 7.64
CA VAL A 82 2.46 0.10 6.48
C VAL A 82 2.71 -1.38 6.29
N ASP A 83 1.65 -2.18 6.21
CA ASP A 83 1.75 -3.60 5.84
C ASP A 83 1.60 -3.75 4.32
N ALA A 84 2.73 -3.92 3.63
CA ALA A 84 2.76 -4.01 2.18
C ALA A 84 2.21 -5.35 1.62
N LEU A 85 1.94 -6.35 2.46
CA LEU A 85 1.28 -7.59 2.01
C LEU A 85 -0.25 -7.51 2.09
N GLN A 86 -0.78 -6.45 2.69
CA GLN A 86 -2.22 -6.24 2.89
C GLN A 86 -2.79 -5.17 1.95
N VAL A 87 -2.16 -4.98 0.79
CA VAL A 87 -2.57 -4.01 -0.23
C VAL A 87 -3.93 -4.39 -0.82
N ARG A 88 -4.81 -3.40 -1.00
CA ARG A 88 -6.10 -3.57 -1.67
C ARG A 88 -6.40 -2.45 -2.65
N SER A 89 -7.29 -2.75 -3.61
CA SER A 89 -7.99 -1.72 -4.38
C SER A 89 -9.16 -1.19 -3.54
N ALA A 90 -9.24 0.12 -3.37
CA ALA A 90 -10.32 0.79 -2.65
C ALA A 90 -11.06 1.74 -3.60
N ASP A 91 -12.39 1.73 -3.53
CA ASP A 91 -13.24 2.67 -4.25
C ASP A 91 -13.13 4.06 -3.61
N THR A 92 -12.89 5.07 -4.44
CA THR A 92 -12.65 6.45 -4.00
C THR A 92 -13.91 7.19 -3.57
N SER A 93 -15.10 6.72 -3.98
CA SER A 93 -16.39 7.31 -3.61
C SER A 93 -16.82 6.97 -2.18
N VAL A 94 -16.33 5.84 -1.63
CA VAL A 94 -16.62 5.38 -0.28
C VAL A 94 -15.50 5.69 0.72
N ALA A 95 -14.32 6.10 0.22
CA ALA A 95 -13.20 6.48 1.07
C ALA A 95 -13.53 7.77 1.83
N SER A 96 -13.48 7.72 3.16
CA SER A 96 -13.74 8.90 4.00
C SER A 96 -12.53 9.84 4.02
N ALA A 97 -12.82 11.16 3.97
CA ALA A 97 -11.91 12.29 3.77
C ALA A 97 -10.44 12.12 4.25
N PRO A 98 -9.46 12.72 3.55
CA PRO A 98 -8.04 12.54 3.87
C PRO A 98 -7.75 13.08 5.27
N ALA A 99 -7.11 12.27 6.10
CA ALA A 99 -6.72 12.69 7.45
C ALA A 99 -5.44 13.54 7.43
N ARG A 100 -4.50 13.28 6.50
CA ARG A 100 -3.21 14.00 6.29
C ARG A 100 -2.35 13.32 5.21
N LYS A 101 -1.16 13.89 4.89
CA LYS A 101 -0.21 13.36 3.90
C LYS A 101 1.06 12.84 4.57
N LEU A 102 1.40 11.58 4.32
CA LEU A 102 2.60 10.93 4.83
C LEU A 102 3.85 11.33 4.00
N PRO A 103 5.04 11.45 4.63
CA PRO A 103 6.30 11.48 3.90
C PRO A 103 6.44 10.18 3.11
N LEU A 104 6.38 10.27 1.79
CA LEU A 104 6.54 9.10 0.94
C LEU A 104 7.99 8.62 0.98
N PRO A 105 8.22 7.29 1.03
CA PRO A 105 9.57 6.77 0.84
C PRO A 105 10.13 7.25 -0.52
N PRO A 106 11.44 7.48 -0.62
CA PRO A 106 12.07 7.95 -1.84
C PRO A 106 11.72 7.04 -3.02
N ARG A 107 11.50 7.64 -4.21
CA ARG A 107 11.08 6.92 -5.42
C ARG A 107 12.08 5.86 -5.91
N ARG A 108 13.28 5.81 -5.33
CA ARG A 108 14.29 4.79 -5.64
C ARG A 108 14.24 3.73 -4.54
N PRO A 109 14.10 2.43 -4.88
CA PRO A 109 14.29 1.39 -3.89
C PRO A 109 15.67 1.53 -3.25
N PRO A 110 15.83 1.25 -1.95
CA PRO A 110 17.16 1.19 -1.34
C PRO A 110 18.03 0.24 -2.15
N ARG A 111 19.28 0.63 -2.42
CA ARG A 111 20.23 -0.05 -3.33
C ARG A 111 20.47 -1.55 -3.04
N HIS A 112 19.94 -2.07 -1.94
CA HIS A 112 20.07 -3.45 -1.49
C HIS A 112 18.89 -4.36 -1.84
N VAL A 113 17.78 -3.83 -2.35
CA VAL A 113 16.68 -4.69 -2.87
C VAL A 113 16.98 -5.01 -4.33
N ARG A 114 17.83 -6.02 -4.54
CA ARG A 114 18.00 -6.65 -5.85
C ARG A 114 16.74 -7.47 -6.10
N MET A 115 15.90 -7.02 -7.04
CA MET A 115 14.81 -7.84 -7.57
C MET A 115 15.41 -9.20 -7.96
N ALA A 116 14.95 -10.28 -7.32
CA ALA A 116 15.27 -11.62 -7.78
C ALA A 116 14.69 -11.74 -9.20
N SER A 117 15.56 -11.80 -10.20
CA SER A 117 15.14 -12.11 -11.57
C SER A 117 14.51 -13.50 -11.55
N LEU A 118 13.21 -13.59 -11.81
CA LEU A 118 12.62 -14.86 -12.24
C LEU A 118 13.29 -15.23 -13.57
N GLY A 119 14.21 -16.18 -13.52
CA GLY A 119 14.77 -16.79 -14.73
C GLY A 119 13.68 -17.62 -15.43
N PRO A 120 13.65 -17.66 -16.78
CA PRO A 120 12.70 -18.47 -17.51
C PRO A 120 13.04 -19.96 -17.30
N LEU A 121 12.14 -20.69 -16.66
CA LEU A 121 12.08 -22.16 -16.71
C LEU A 121 11.58 -22.57 -18.09
N LEU A 122 12.47 -22.65 -19.08
CA LEU A 122 12.19 -23.33 -20.34
C LEU A 122 13.46 -23.98 -20.88
N GLY A 123 13.41 -25.31 -21.02
CA GLY A 123 14.55 -26.08 -21.53
C GLY A 123 14.23 -27.57 -21.63
N ALA A 124 13.25 -27.89 -22.48
CA ALA A 124 12.95 -29.25 -22.91
C ALA A 124 14.22 -29.98 -23.38
N ARG A 125 14.57 -31.09 -22.74
CA ARG A 125 15.55 -32.04 -23.28
C ARG A 125 14.84 -32.94 -24.28
N HIS A 126 14.91 -32.56 -25.55
CA HIS A 126 14.67 -33.46 -26.67
C HIS A 126 15.79 -34.50 -26.74
N GLY A 127 15.39 -35.75 -26.98
CA GLY A 127 16.31 -36.87 -27.18
C GLY A 127 17.02 -36.86 -28.52
N ARG A 128 18.16 -37.56 -28.52
CA ARG A 128 18.92 -38.28 -29.57
C ARG A 128 20.37 -38.30 -29.06
N SER A 129 21.07 -39.42 -28.95
CA SER A 129 21.61 -40.32 -30.00
C SER A 129 22.47 -41.33 -29.20
N ARG A 130 22.74 -42.59 -29.54
CA ARG A 130 22.67 -43.44 -30.73
C ARG A 130 22.42 -44.88 -30.28
#